data_AF-X0X526-F1
#
_entry.id   AF-X0X526-F1
#
_cell.length_a   1.000
_cell.length_b   1.000
_cell.length_c   1.000
_cell.angle_alpha   90.00
_cell.angle_beta   90.00
_cell.angle_gamma   90.00
#
_symmetry.space_group_name_H-M   'P 1'
#
loop_
_entity.id
_entity.type
_entity.pdbx_description
1 polymer ?
#
loop_
_entity_poly.entity_id
_entity_poly.type
_entity_poly.pdbx_seq_one_letter_code
_entity_poly.pdbx_strand_id
1 'polypeptide(L)' 'MEYFLFTYPNCTKCEEIKNYLGGADLEGQECSLVLKESKLKIREFLGCLKRDDKGAIIIPTLVLQENGE' A
#
# COMPACT_ATOMS: atom_id res chain seq x y z
N MET A 1 6.43 8.11 -11.51
CA MET A 1 6.26 6.88 -10.73
C MET A 1 5.67 7.29 -9.41
N GLU A 2 4.50 6.77 -9.05
CA GLU A 2 3.85 7.08 -7.77
C GLU A 2 3.73 5.78 -6.97
N TYR A 3 3.97 5.81 -5.66
CA TYR A 3 3.70 4.67 -4.80
C TYR A 3 2.40 4.82 -4.01
N PHE A 4 1.73 3.68 -3.78
CA PHE A 4 0.62 3.55 -2.84
C PHE A 4 1.02 2.57 -1.74
N LEU A 5 1.14 3.04 -0.51
CA LEU A 5 1.42 2.20 0.64
C LEU A 5 0.11 1.92 1.39
N PHE A 6 -0.41 0.70 1.25
CA PHE A 6 -1.62 0.28 1.94
C PHE A 6 -1.30 -0.22 3.35
N THR A 7 -1.94 0.39 4.35
CA THR A 7 -1.64 0.17 5.79
C THR A 7 -2.89 -0.15 6.60
N TYR A 8 -2.67 -0.62 7.83
CA TYR A 8 -3.72 -0.80 8.86
C TYR A 8 -3.22 -0.21 10.18
N PRO A 9 -4.10 0.31 11.07
CA PRO A 9 -3.69 0.78 12.38
C PRO A 9 -3.01 -0.30 13.21
N ASN A 10 -2.11 0.12 14.11
CA ASN A 10 -1.34 -0.74 15.02
C ASN A 10 -0.47 -1.78 14.29
N CYS A 11 0.08 -1.41 13.14
CA CYS A 11 0.94 -2.25 12.31
C CYS A 11 2.39 -1.74 12.36
N THR A 12 3.25 -2.39 13.16
CA THR A 12 4.66 -1.98 13.32
C THR A 12 5.40 -1.93 11.98
N LYS A 13 5.22 -2.95 11.13
CA LYS A 13 5.83 -2.98 9.79
C LYS A 13 5.37 -1.82 8.90
N CYS A 14 4.13 -1.36 9.07
CA CYS A 14 3.60 -0.23 8.31
C CYS A 14 4.33 1.06 8.70
N GLU A 15 4.59 1.27 9.99
CA GLU A 15 5.36 2.42 10.49
C GLU A 15 6.82 2.37 10.02
N GLU A 16 7.45 1.20 10.06
CA GLU A 16 8.82 1.00 9.57
C GLU A 16 8.96 1.40 8.09
N ILE A 17 8.05 0.95 7.23
CA ILE A 17 8.08 1.28 5.80
C ILE A 17 7.78 2.77 5.57
N LYS A 18 6.85 3.37 6.32
CA LYS A 18 6.57 4.82 6.22
C LYS A 18 7.80 5.66 6.53
N ASN A 19 8.51 5.31 7.60
CA ASN A 19 9.75 6.01 7.96
C ASN A 19 10.83 5.82 6.89
N TYR A 20 10.93 4.63 6.31
CA TYR A 20 11.86 4.36 5.21
C TYR A 20 11.53 5.18 3.96
N LEU A 21 10.26 5.24 3.55
CA LEU A 21 9.82 5.97 2.37
C LEU A 21 9.87 7.49 2.57
N GLY A 22 9.63 7.99 3.77
CA GLY A 22 9.78 9.41 4.10
C GLY A 22 11.21 9.93 3.96
N GLY A 23 12.21 9.04 3.94
CA GLY A 23 13.62 9.37 3.66
C GLY A 23 14.03 9.15 2.20
N ALA A 24 13.13 8.64 1.35
CA ALA A 24 13.41 8.36 -0.06
C ALA A 24 12.88 9.48 -0.96
N ASP A 25 13.55 9.71 -2.09
CA ASP A 25 13.10 10.66 -3.14
C ASP A 25 12.03 9.99 -4.03
N LEU A 26 10.95 9.53 -3.39
CA LEU A 26 9.84 8.84 -4.01
C LEU A 26 8.55 9.59 -3.67
N GLU A 27 7.82 10.02 -4.69
CA GLU A 27 6.48 10.58 -4.52
C GLU A 27 5.45 9.46 -4.36
N GLY A 28 4.54 9.63 -3.40
CA GLY A 28 3.46 8.69 -3.17
C GLY A 28 2.69 8.99 -1.90
N GLN A 29 1.73 8.12 -1.60
CA GLN A 29 0.80 8.34 -0.50
C GLN A 29 0.56 7.08 0.34
N GLU A 30 0.33 7.30 1.64
CA GLU A 30 -0.25 6.31 2.52
C GLU A 30 -1.74 6.13 2.20
N CYS A 31 -2.17 4.88 2.11
CA CYS A 31 -3.56 4.47 1.93
C CYS A 31 -4.01 3.62 3.13
N SER A 32 -4.54 4.27 4.16
CA SER A 32 -5.03 3.59 5.36
C SER A 32 -6.31 2.81 5.07
N LEU A 33 -6.27 1.47 5.18
CA LEU A 33 -7.39 0.58 4.87
C LEU A 33 -8.54 0.64 5.89
N VAL A 34 -8.51 1.55 6.87
CA VAL A 34 -9.74 1.91 7.61
C VAL A 34 -10.62 2.88 6.82
N LEU A 35 -10.03 3.64 5.89
CA LEU A 35 -10.72 4.60 5.04
C LEU A 35 -11.38 3.92 3.85
N LYS A 36 -12.60 4.35 3.51
CA LYS A 36 -13.37 3.82 2.38
C LYS A 36 -12.63 4.01 1.05
N GLU A 37 -12.02 5.18 0.85
CA GLU A 37 -11.32 5.53 -0.38
C GLU A 37 -10.11 4.63 -0.61
N SER A 38 -9.30 4.40 0.43
CA SER A 38 -8.17 3.48 0.36
C SER A 38 -8.59 2.03 0.09
N LYS A 39 -9.74 1.60 0.63
CA LYS A 39 -10.33 0.28 0.30
C LYS A 39 -10.81 0.18 -1.14
N LEU A 40 -11.23 1.28 -1.76
CA LEU A 40 -11.56 1.30 -3.19
C LEU A 40 -10.28 1.27 -4.03
N LYS A 41 -9.29 2.08 -3.67
CA LYS A 41 -8.01 2.16 -4.38
C LYS A 41 -7.26 0.82 -4.40
N ILE A 42 -7.20 0.09 -3.27
CA ILE A 42 -6.54 -1.23 -3.22
C ILE A 42 -7.21 -2.25 -4.15
N ARG A 43 -8.49 -2.07 -4.47
CA ARG A 43 -9.22 -2.99 -5.38
C ARG A 43 -8.76 -2.87 -6.83
N GLU A 44 -8.19 -1.73 -7.21
CA GLU A 44 -7.61 -1.53 -8.55
C GLU A 44 -6.40 -2.46 -8.78
N PHE A 45 -5.77 -2.94 -7.70
CA PHE A 45 -4.51 -3.69 -7.76
C PHE A 45 -4.66 -5.18 -7.45
N LEU A 46 -5.88 -5.71 -7.24
CA LEU A 46 -6.09 -7.09 -6.76
C LEU A 46 -5.42 -8.19 -7.59
N GLY A 47 -5.13 -7.93 -8.87
CA GLY A 47 -4.45 -8.86 -9.78
C GLY A 47 -2.97 -9.09 -9.46
N CYS A 48 -2.31 -8.16 -8.74
CA CYS A 48 -0.89 -8.27 -8.39
C CYS A 48 -0.63 -8.38 -6.87
N LEU A 49 -1.67 -8.27 -6.04
CA LEU A 49 -1.50 -8.34 -4.58
C LEU A 49 -1.34 -9.77 -4.08
N LYS A 50 -0.34 -9.95 -3.19
CA LYS A 50 -0.15 -11.19 -2.46
C LYS A 50 -1.27 -11.41 -1.45
N ARG A 51 -1.70 -12.66 -1.32
CA ARG A 51 -2.73 -13.10 -0.38
C ARG A 51 -2.22 -14.22 0.51
N ASP A 52 -2.82 -14.34 1.68
CA ASP A 52 -2.60 -15.48 2.55
C ASP A 52 -3.38 -16.72 2.07
N ASP A 53 -3.26 -17.81 2.82
CA ASP A 53 -3.94 -19.10 2.59
C ASP A 53 -5.47 -19.01 2.67
N LYS A 54 -6.01 -17.96 3.30
CA LYS A 54 -7.44 -17.69 3.45
C LYS A 54 -7.96 -16.70 2.42
N GLY A 55 -7.09 -16.20 1.53
CA GLY A 55 -7.43 -15.25 0.49
C GLY A 55 -7.49 -13.79 0.95
N ALA A 56 -7.04 -13.47 2.16
CA ALA A 56 -6.92 -12.11 2.65
C ALA A 56 -5.66 -11.44 2.10
N ILE A 57 -5.71 -10.13 1.88
CA ILE A 57 -4.56 -9.34 1.41
C ILE A 57 -3.53 -9.20 2.55
N ILE A 58 -2.26 -9.43 2.24
CA ILE A 58 -1.17 -9.25 3.19
C ILE A 58 -0.76 -7.77 3.27
N ILE A 59 -0.68 -7.24 4.50
CA ILE A 59 -0.38 -5.83 4.82
C ILE A 59 0.89 -5.75 5.70
N PRO A 60 1.74 -4.71 5.57
CA PRO A 60 1.70 -3.62 4.58
C PRO A 60 1.88 -4.14 3.15
N THR A 61 1.31 -3.43 2.18
CA THR A 61 1.49 -3.69 0.76
C THR A 61 1.86 -2.39 0.06
N LEU A 62 2.96 -2.40 -0.69
CA LEU A 62 3.43 -1.28 -1.49
C LEU A 62 3.16 -1.59 -2.97
N VAL A 63 2.46 -0.70 -3.64
CA VAL A 63 2.28 -0.75 -5.10
C VAL A 63 3.04 0.42 -5.71
N LEU A 64 3.93 0.13 -6.64
CA LEU A 64 4.55 1.15 -7.49
C LEU A 64 3.76 1.21 -8.80
N GLN A 65 3.19 2.37 -9.09
CA GLN A 65 2.50 2.63 -10.33
C GLN A 65 3.42 3.43 -11.26
N GLU A 66 3.80 2.79 -12.36
CA GLU A 66 4.34 3.49 -13.52
C GLU A 66 3.16 4.06 -14.29
N ASN A 67 3.07 5.39 -14.36
CA ASN A 67 2.19 6.04 -15.33
C ASN A 67 2.85 5.86 -16.69
N GLY A 68 2.46 4.80 -17.41
CA GLY A 68 2.87 4.62 -18.80
C GLY A 68 2.30 5.74 -19.67
N GLU A 69 3.09 6.17 -20.67
CA GLU A 69 2.63 6.99 -21.79
C GLU A 69 1.47 6.33 -22.55
#